data_AF-A0A968NN04-F1
#
_entry.id   AF-A0A968NN04-F1
#
_cell.length_a   1.000
_cell.length_b   1.000
_cell.length_c   1.000
_cell.angle_alpha   90.00
_cell.angle_beta   90.00
_cell.angle_gamma   90.00
#
_symmetry.space_group_name_H-M   'P 1'
#
loop_
_entity.id
_entity.type
_entity.pdbx_description
1 polymer ?
#
loop_
_entity_poly.entity_id
_entity_poly.type
_entity_poly.pdbx_seq_one_letter_code
_entity_poly.pdbx_strand_id
1 'polypeptide(L)'
;MKRYFKLLSTGANLLVLSHAVGPAAATPFLDPHYTWVKTENIVYKSAAVNSTTTPTTKNLLLDVYEPDGIDFPGPLPAFVFVHGGGYEGGTRDEGRTTNFNEEFTRRGYVTITIDYRLIGDDPPVGARTGTGCHGA
;
A
#
# COMPACT_ATOMS: atom_id res chain seq x y z
N MET A 1 -50.77 60.94 -38.52
CA MET A 1 -51.29 60.33 -37.27
C MET A 1 -51.44 58.83 -37.47
N LYS A 2 -50.91 58.00 -36.54
CA LYS A 2 -50.94 56.50 -36.41
C LYS A 2 -49.50 55.99 -36.16
N ARG A 3 -48.97 56.14 -34.95
CA ARG A 3 -48.97 55.19 -33.80
C ARG A 3 -48.10 53.95 -34.04
N TYR A 4 -46.87 54.05 -33.53
CA TYR A 4 -45.93 52.96 -33.25
C TYR A 4 -46.55 51.95 -32.28
N PHE A 5 -46.43 50.65 -32.56
CA PHE A 5 -46.70 49.59 -31.59
C PHE A 5 -45.40 48.83 -31.32
N LYS A 6 -44.76 49.15 -30.20
CA LYS A 6 -43.56 48.48 -29.71
C LYS A 6 -44.02 47.24 -28.95
N LEU A 7 -43.92 46.06 -29.57
CA LEU A 7 -44.17 44.79 -28.90
C LEU A 7 -42.95 44.48 -28.01
N LEU A 8 -43.03 44.79 -26.72
CA LEU A 8 -42.19 44.15 -25.70
C LEU A 8 -42.93 42.88 -25.25
N SER A 9 -42.41 41.71 -25.62
CA SER A 9 -42.76 40.45 -24.97
C SER A 9 -41.48 39.90 -24.34
N THR A 10 -41.47 39.93 -23.03
CA THR A 10 -40.39 39.52 -22.14
C THR A 10 -40.15 38.02 -22.30
N GLY A 11 -39.04 37.64 -22.94
CA GLY A 11 -38.60 36.25 -22.92
C GLY A 11 -38.20 35.88 -21.49
N ALA A 12 -39.02 35.05 -20.83
CA ALA A 12 -38.62 34.40 -19.59
C ALA A 12 -37.52 33.38 -19.94
N ASN A 13 -36.26 33.75 -19.72
CA ASN A 13 -35.16 32.79 -19.74
C ASN A 13 -35.35 31.83 -18.57
N LEU A 14 -35.87 30.63 -18.86
CA LEU A 14 -35.85 29.52 -17.94
C LEU A 14 -34.38 29.08 -17.78
N LEU A 15 -33.71 29.58 -16.76
CA LEU A 15 -32.38 29.11 -16.38
C LEU A 15 -32.54 27.70 -15.80
N VAL A 16 -32.36 26.68 -16.63
CA VAL A 16 -32.20 25.30 -16.14
C VAL A 16 -30.85 25.27 -15.44
N LEU A 17 -30.85 25.37 -14.11
CA LEU A 17 -29.67 25.12 -13.30
C LEU A 17 -29.40 23.61 -13.37
N SER A 18 -28.67 23.18 -14.40
CA SER A 18 -28.13 21.82 -14.44
C SER A 18 -27.13 21.71 -13.29
N HIS A 19 -27.53 21.05 -12.22
CA HIS A 19 -26.57 20.53 -11.26
C HIS A 19 -25.79 19.46 -12.02
N ALA A 20 -24.63 19.82 -12.56
CA ALA A 20 -23.65 18.84 -12.95
C ALA A 20 -23.30 18.08 -11.66
N VAL A 21 -23.92 16.92 -11.48
CA VAL A 21 -23.41 15.92 -10.55
C VAL A 21 -22.07 15.51 -11.15
N GLY A 22 -21.00 16.15 -10.67
CA GLY A 22 -19.65 15.70 -10.96
C GLY A 22 -19.52 14.22 -10.57
N PRO A 23 -18.55 13.48 -11.11
CA PRO A 23 -18.29 12.12 -10.65
C PRO A 23 -18.23 12.14 -9.12
N ALA A 24 -18.92 11.20 -8.47
CA ALA A 24 -18.84 11.07 -7.01
C ALA A 24 -17.36 11.03 -6.64
N ALA A 25 -16.93 11.94 -5.76
CA ALA A 25 -15.56 11.97 -5.30
C ALA A 25 -15.20 10.57 -4.75
N ALA A 26 -14.09 10.00 -5.20
CA ALA A 26 -13.64 8.69 -4.75
C ALA A 26 -13.54 8.69 -3.21
N THR A 27 -14.02 7.63 -2.57
CA THR A 27 -13.97 7.53 -1.12
C THR A 27 -12.56 7.06 -0.70
N PRO A 28 -11.81 7.84 0.10
CA PRO A 28 -10.49 7.45 0.57
C PRO A 28 -10.51 6.06 1.23
N PHE A 29 -9.48 5.26 1.00
CA PHE A 29 -9.31 3.91 1.55
C PHE A 29 -10.29 2.84 1.04
N LEU A 30 -11.35 3.22 0.34
CA LEU A 30 -12.29 2.29 -0.26
C LEU A 30 -12.07 2.18 -1.77
N ASP A 31 -12.08 3.30 -2.48
CA ASP A 31 -12.04 3.30 -3.94
C ASP A 31 -10.59 3.39 -4.45
N PRO A 32 -10.19 2.61 -5.47
CA PRO A 32 -8.88 2.74 -6.07
C PRO A 32 -8.83 4.00 -6.95
N HIS A 33 -8.03 5.00 -6.57
CA HIS A 33 -7.93 6.27 -7.30
C HIS A 33 -6.54 6.93 -7.25
N TYR A 34 -5.64 6.48 -6.37
CA TYR A 34 -4.27 6.98 -6.34
C TYR A 34 -3.41 6.27 -7.39
N THR A 35 -2.49 7.02 -7.99
CA THR A 35 -1.29 6.42 -8.59
C THR A 35 -0.37 5.92 -7.47
N TRP A 36 0.72 5.23 -7.81
CA TRP A 36 1.64 4.75 -6.80
C TRP A 36 3.07 4.67 -7.32
N VAL A 37 4.02 4.74 -6.38
CA VAL A 37 5.45 4.56 -6.60
C VAL A 37 5.94 3.40 -5.75
N LYS A 38 6.88 2.61 -6.27
CA LYS A 38 7.54 1.52 -5.54
C LYS A 38 9.01 1.85 -5.34
N THR A 39 9.46 1.75 -4.10
CA THR A 39 10.88 1.78 -3.72
C THR A 39 11.31 0.37 -3.33
N GLU A 40 12.27 -0.20 -4.06
CA GLU A 40 12.64 -1.62 -3.94
C GLU A 40 14.00 -1.83 -3.27
N ASN A 41 14.24 -3.07 -2.82
CA ASN A 41 15.54 -3.55 -2.36
C ASN A 41 16.12 -2.78 -1.16
N ILE A 42 15.26 -2.25 -0.30
CA ILE A 42 15.69 -1.49 0.87
C ILE A 42 16.19 -2.50 1.92
N VAL A 43 17.47 -2.46 2.26
CA VAL A 43 18.01 -3.27 3.35
C VAL A 43 17.47 -2.74 4.67
N TYR A 44 16.55 -3.48 5.30
CA TYR A 44 16.00 -3.09 6.60
C TYR A 44 16.73 -3.78 7.76
N LYS A 45 17.38 -4.91 7.50
CA LYS A 45 18.15 -5.64 8.51
C LYS A 45 19.22 -6.52 7.89
N SER A 46 20.43 -6.52 8.48
CA SER A 46 21.40 -7.60 8.28
C SER A 46 21.27 -8.60 9.43
N ALA A 47 20.95 -9.85 9.12
CA ALA A 47 20.63 -10.88 10.11
C ALA A 47 21.59 -12.06 10.04
N ALA A 48 21.94 -12.61 11.22
CA ALA A 48 22.78 -13.80 11.30
C ALA A 48 22.08 -15.05 10.75
N VAL A 49 22.85 -15.86 10.02
CA VAL A 49 22.48 -17.09 9.30
C VAL A 49 23.64 -18.10 9.39
N ASN A 50 23.42 -19.35 8.97
CA ASN A 50 24.42 -20.43 9.01
C ASN A 50 24.95 -20.72 10.44
N SER A 51 24.06 -20.71 11.43
CA SER A 51 24.41 -20.84 12.85
C SER A 51 25.09 -22.16 13.23
N THR A 52 24.87 -23.24 12.49
CA THR A 52 25.41 -24.59 12.73
C THR A 52 26.68 -24.88 11.93
N THR A 53 27.07 -23.97 11.03
CA THR A 53 28.27 -24.10 10.19
C THR A 53 29.23 -22.94 10.43
N THR A 54 29.48 -22.09 9.43
CA THR A 54 30.24 -20.85 9.58
C THR A 54 29.26 -19.69 9.61
N PRO A 55 29.06 -19.03 10.77
CA PRO A 55 28.12 -17.92 10.89
C PRO A 55 28.42 -16.80 9.90
N THR A 56 27.38 -16.36 9.21
CA THR A 56 27.44 -15.27 8.23
C THR A 56 26.22 -14.37 8.39
N THR A 57 26.13 -13.30 7.60
CA THR A 57 24.99 -12.39 7.61
C THR A 57 24.28 -12.38 6.26
N LYS A 58 22.95 -12.36 6.31
CA LYS A 58 22.06 -12.16 5.16
C LYS A 58 21.37 -10.81 5.29
N ASN A 59 21.36 -10.02 4.22
CA ASN A 59 20.51 -8.83 4.16
C ASN A 59 19.07 -9.26 3.92
N LEU A 60 18.18 -8.75 4.76
CA LEU A 60 16.75 -8.84 4.62
C LEU A 60 16.27 -7.53 4.01
N LEU A 61 15.59 -7.64 2.89
CA LEU A 61 15.16 -6.51 2.08
C LEU A 61 13.68 -6.26 2.30
N LEU A 62 13.26 -5.03 2.06
CA LEU A 62 11.85 -4.68 1.92
C LEU A 62 11.63 -3.85 0.66
N ASP A 63 10.42 -3.91 0.15
CA ASP A 63 9.92 -3.01 -0.86
C ASP A 63 8.74 -2.22 -0.27
N VAL A 64 8.67 -0.92 -0.56
CA VAL A 64 7.60 -0.02 -0.13
C VAL A 64 6.84 0.46 -1.35
N TYR A 65 5.51 0.36 -1.32
CA TYR A 65 4.59 0.94 -2.28
C TYR A 65 3.88 2.09 -1.58
N GLU A 66 4.01 3.28 -2.16
CA GLU A 66 3.47 4.51 -1.62
C GLU A 66 2.42 5.06 -2.59
N PRO A 67 1.21 5.41 -2.11
CA PRO A 67 0.26 6.16 -2.90
C PRO A 67 0.90 7.48 -3.33
N ASP A 68 0.70 7.86 -4.57
CA ASP A 68 1.15 9.12 -5.14
C ASP A 68 -0.05 10.00 -5.47
N GLY A 69 0.10 11.32 -5.27
CA GLY A 69 -0.99 12.29 -5.33
C GLY A 69 -0.83 13.42 -4.29
N ILE A 70 -1.71 14.42 -4.37
CA ILE A 70 -1.63 15.64 -3.55
C ILE A 70 -2.76 15.76 -2.50
N ASP A 71 -3.75 14.87 -2.53
CA ASP A 71 -5.01 15.01 -1.78
C ASP A 71 -5.17 13.95 -0.67
N PHE A 72 -4.12 13.71 0.11
CA PHE A 72 -4.21 12.78 1.24
C PHE A 72 -5.00 13.38 2.41
N PRO A 73 -5.94 12.63 3.02
CA PRO A 73 -6.74 13.12 4.15
C PRO A 73 -5.94 13.26 5.47
N GLY A 74 -4.66 12.86 5.48
CA GLY A 74 -3.78 12.84 6.65
C GLY A 74 -2.69 11.77 6.51
N PRO A 75 -2.02 11.37 7.61
CA PRO A 75 -1.13 10.22 7.61
C PRO A 75 -1.83 8.96 7.10
N LEU A 76 -1.16 8.23 6.22
CA LEU A 76 -1.74 7.06 5.58
C LEU A 76 -1.55 5.81 6.46
N PRO A 77 -2.57 4.93 6.56
CA PRO A 77 -2.41 3.63 7.18
C PRO A 77 -1.43 2.78 6.36
N ALA A 78 -0.68 1.91 7.06
CA ALA A 78 0.31 1.04 6.45
C ALA A 78 0.01 -0.44 6.67
N PHE A 79 0.25 -1.27 5.65
CA PHE A 79 0.29 -2.72 5.75
C PHE A 79 1.73 -3.23 5.65
N VAL A 80 2.08 -4.19 6.50
CA VAL A 80 3.30 -5.00 6.34
C VAL A 80 2.88 -6.40 5.94
N PHE A 81 3.17 -6.77 4.70
CA PHE A 81 2.87 -8.07 4.11
C PHE A 81 4.05 -9.02 4.29
N VAL A 82 3.79 -10.12 4.99
CA VAL A 82 4.72 -11.24 5.14
C VAL A 82 4.30 -12.32 4.16
N HIS A 83 5.18 -12.63 3.20
CA HIS A 83 4.88 -13.62 2.18
C HIS A 83 4.66 -15.02 2.80
N GLY A 84 3.98 -15.88 2.04
CA GLY A 84 3.74 -17.27 2.43
C GLY A 84 4.97 -18.15 2.20
N GLY A 85 4.75 -19.47 2.11
CA GLY A 85 5.83 -20.44 1.81
C GLY A 85 6.32 -21.22 3.03
N GLY A 86 5.58 -21.20 4.14
CA GLY A 86 5.83 -22.10 5.28
C GLY A 86 7.18 -21.92 5.96
N TYR A 87 7.80 -20.74 5.81
CA TYR A 87 9.17 -20.45 6.22
C TYR A 87 10.27 -21.22 5.45
N GLU A 88 9.92 -22.02 4.44
CA GLU A 88 10.88 -22.77 3.63
C GLU A 88 11.21 -22.05 2.33
N GLY A 89 10.28 -21.24 1.81
CA GLY A 89 10.44 -20.51 0.56
C GLY A 89 9.60 -19.24 0.51
N GLY A 90 9.54 -18.66 -0.69
CA GLY A 90 8.90 -17.38 -0.97
C GLY A 90 9.89 -16.21 -0.93
N THR A 91 9.46 -15.09 -1.50
CA THR A 91 10.21 -13.84 -1.57
C THR A 91 9.24 -12.66 -1.45
N ARG A 92 9.75 -11.48 -1.07
CA ARG A 92 8.94 -10.26 -0.97
C ARG A 92 8.26 -9.84 -2.28
N ASP A 93 8.82 -10.20 -3.43
CA ASP A 93 8.36 -9.83 -4.77
C ASP A 93 7.47 -10.89 -5.45
N GLU A 94 7.01 -11.90 -4.71
CA GLU A 94 6.10 -12.93 -5.23
C GLU A 94 4.79 -12.32 -5.78
N GLY A 95 4.32 -12.80 -6.93
CA GLY A 95 3.21 -12.17 -7.66
C GLY A 95 1.91 -11.98 -6.86
N ARG A 96 1.56 -12.89 -5.95
CA ARG A 96 0.39 -12.71 -5.07
C ARG A 96 0.56 -11.53 -4.12
N THR A 97 1.76 -11.38 -3.56
CA THR A 97 2.13 -10.27 -2.68
C THR A 97 2.11 -8.95 -3.44
N THR A 98 2.70 -8.92 -4.63
CA THR A 98 2.71 -7.74 -5.52
C THR A 98 1.29 -7.29 -5.86
N ASN A 99 0.41 -8.21 -6.27
CA ASN A 99 -0.99 -7.88 -6.57
C ASN A 99 -1.73 -7.28 -5.37
N PHE A 100 -1.54 -7.84 -4.17
CA PHE A 100 -2.13 -7.28 -2.95
C PHE A 100 -1.62 -5.86 -2.70
N ASN A 101 -0.30 -5.66 -2.74
CA ASN A 101 0.32 -4.38 -2.46
C ASN A 101 -0.16 -3.30 -3.43
N GLU A 102 -0.19 -3.57 -4.73
CA GLU A 102 -0.68 -2.61 -5.72
C GLU A 102 -2.14 -2.22 -5.49
N GLU A 103 -3.03 -3.18 -5.25
CA GLU A 103 -4.47 -2.94 -5.10
C GLU A 103 -4.80 -2.10 -3.87
N PHE A 104 -4.10 -2.32 -2.76
CA PHE A 104 -4.29 -1.51 -1.55
C PHE A 104 -3.57 -0.17 -1.66
N THR A 105 -2.44 -0.09 -2.37
CA THR A 105 -1.75 1.19 -2.58
C THR A 105 -2.60 2.15 -3.41
N ARG A 106 -3.29 1.66 -4.46
CA ARG A 106 -4.26 2.46 -5.24
C ARG A 106 -5.41 3.01 -4.40
N ARG A 107 -5.73 2.41 -3.26
CA ARG A 107 -6.80 2.85 -2.34
C ARG A 107 -6.31 3.84 -1.28
N GLY A 108 -5.00 4.11 -1.21
CA GLY A 108 -4.41 5.07 -0.27
C GLY A 108 -3.72 4.44 0.93
N TYR A 109 -3.39 3.14 0.87
CA TYR A 109 -2.57 2.49 1.89
C TYR A 109 -1.10 2.51 1.50
N VAL A 110 -0.20 2.76 2.45
CA VAL A 110 1.22 2.40 2.25
C VAL A 110 1.31 0.89 2.40
N THR A 111 1.92 0.18 1.45
CA THR A 111 2.11 -1.27 1.59
C THR A 111 3.59 -1.61 1.55
N ILE A 112 4.01 -2.46 2.47
CA ILE A 112 5.41 -2.84 2.66
C ILE A 112 5.47 -4.35 2.58
N THR A 113 6.38 -4.90 1.79
CA THR A 113 6.66 -6.33 1.78
C THR A 113 8.11 -6.59 2.16
N ILE A 114 8.36 -7.67 2.91
CA ILE A 114 9.66 -7.96 3.50
C ILE A 114 10.13 -9.37 3.13
N ASP A 115 11.44 -9.52 2.93
CA ASP A 115 12.10 -10.81 3.05
C ASP A 115 12.32 -11.11 4.53
N TYR A 116 12.21 -12.37 4.91
CA TYR A 116 12.58 -12.85 6.23
C TYR A 116 13.52 -14.05 6.12
N ARG A 117 14.08 -14.48 7.25
CA ARG A 117 14.95 -15.67 7.27
C ARG A 117 14.10 -16.92 7.10
N LEU A 118 14.50 -17.76 6.15
CA LEU A 118 13.90 -19.07 5.90
C LEU A 118 14.58 -20.13 6.77
N ILE A 119 13.96 -21.30 6.91
CA ILE A 119 14.52 -22.45 7.64
C ILE A 119 15.90 -22.81 7.09
N GLY A 120 16.06 -22.78 5.76
CA GLY A 120 17.34 -23.03 5.09
C GLY A 120 18.43 -21.98 5.34
N ASP A 121 18.08 -20.80 5.86
CA ASP A 121 19.07 -19.81 6.29
C ASP A 121 19.73 -20.19 7.63
N ASP A 122 19.26 -21.22 8.32
CA ASP A 122 19.80 -21.68 9.61
C ASP A 122 20.04 -20.50 10.60
N PRO A 123 18.97 -19.76 10.95
CA PRO A 123 19.08 -18.63 11.86
C PRO A 123 19.52 -19.12 13.25
N PRO A 124 20.34 -18.34 13.97
CA PRO A 124 20.63 -18.65 15.37
C PRO A 124 19.33 -18.77 16.16
N VAL A 125 19.18 -19.86 16.92
CA VAL A 125 18.13 -19.96 17.92
C VAL A 125 18.32 -18.79 18.88
N GLY A 126 17.28 -17.96 19.06
CA GLY A 126 17.36 -16.83 19.98
C GLY A 126 17.84 -17.34 21.33
N ALA A 127 18.76 -16.61 21.97
CA ALA A 127 19.13 -16.92 23.34
C ALA A 127 17.84 -17.01 24.15
N ARG A 128 17.49 -18.22 24.61
CA ARG A 128 16.41 -18.39 25.56
C ARG A 128 16.81 -17.56 26.76
N THR A 129 16.20 -16.38 26.93
CA THR A 129 16.34 -15.55 28.14
C THR A 129 15.57 -16.21 29.29
N GLY A 130 15.87 -17.48 29.55
CA GLY A 130 15.16 -18.37 30.44
C GLY A 130 15.87 -19.72 30.50
N THR A 131 16.75 -19.86 31.49
CA THR A 131 17.01 -21.15 32.12
C THR A 131 15.68 -21.73 32.61
N GLY A 132 15.25 -22.84 32.01
CA GLY A 132 14.03 -23.57 32.37
C GLY A 132 13.39 -24.13 31.10
N CYS A 133 13.49 -25.40 30.76
CA CYS A 133 13.55 -26.60 31.58
C CYS A 133 14.53 -27.62 30.97
N HIS A 134 15.49 -28.06 31.78
CA HIS A 134 16.06 -29.40 31.66
C HIS A 134 15.46 -30.21 32.81
N GLY A 135 14.75 -31.29 32.48
CA GLY A 135 14.22 -32.22 33.47
C GLY A 135 12.83 -32.75 33.11
N ALA A 136 12.81 -33.83 32.34
CA ALA A 136 12.10 -35.08 32.66
C ALA A 136 12.62 -36.16 31.70
#